data_AF-A0A8T5NVH6-F1
#
_entry.id   AF-A0A8T5NVH6-F1
#
_cell.length_a   1.000
_cell.length_b   1.000
_cell.length_c   1.000
_cell.angle_alpha   90.00
_cell.angle_beta   90.00
_cell.angle_gamma   90.00
#
_symmetry.space_group_name_H-M   'P 1'
#
loop_
_entity.id
_entity.type
_entity.pdbx_description
1 polymer ?
#
loop_
_entity_poly.entity_id
_entity_poly.type
_entity_poly.pdbx_seq_one_letter_code
_entity_poly.pdbx_strand_id
1 'polypeptide(L)'
;MSFIKEIFEGKANDSIHYKFVRYGKGEYERLLFEITKSKNNFRVKSSFDFANDFIKIISENVKEDMDVKGKIIVNRDFEKELEEIGVEASSFKKRGKLYTAELNTTLTPKKLKEIYSKYNEHFLLLSINSNDFKLKTKGALPKPGGKIADNFCNATLPIEFINEFAWDVKEFTKLNIKHILKISEIIIPEELKNNPAKARIEGKRKGKIERILDIDGKEEKKEVDFEI
;
A
#
# COMPACT_ATOMS: atom_id res chain seq x y z
N MET A 1 10.36 1.40 2.34
CA MET A 1 10.07 2.78 1.91
C MET A 1 8.65 2.87 1.35
N SER A 2 7.94 4.00 1.50
CA SER A 2 6.62 4.19 0.84
C SER A 2 6.77 4.38 -0.68
N PHE A 3 5.87 3.81 -1.48
CA PHE A 3 6.02 3.89 -2.95
C PHE A 3 6.01 5.33 -3.50
N ILE A 4 5.32 6.27 -2.85
CA ILE A 4 5.35 7.68 -3.26
C ILE A 4 6.75 8.26 -3.06
N LYS A 5 7.37 8.03 -1.91
CA LYS A 5 8.73 8.48 -1.66
C LYS A 5 9.71 7.85 -2.67
N GLU A 6 9.54 6.55 -2.97
CA GLU A 6 10.32 5.87 -4.01
C GLU A 6 10.21 6.57 -5.38
N ILE A 7 9.02 7.07 -5.76
CA ILE A 7 8.84 7.84 -7.01
C ILE A 7 9.53 9.21 -6.94
N PHE A 8 9.34 9.96 -5.83
CA PHE A 8 10.00 11.27 -5.65
C PHE A 8 11.52 11.19 -5.63
N GLU A 9 12.09 10.05 -5.21
CA GLU A 9 13.52 9.80 -5.19
C GLU A 9 14.06 9.18 -6.51
N GLY A 10 13.21 8.95 -7.51
CA GLY A 10 13.61 8.33 -8.79
C GLY A 10 13.98 6.84 -8.66
N LYS A 11 13.47 6.14 -7.65
CA LYS A 11 13.76 4.73 -7.33
C LYS A 11 12.56 3.81 -7.58
N ALA A 12 11.71 4.16 -8.54
CA ALA A 12 10.55 3.33 -8.87
C ALA A 12 10.97 1.96 -9.43
N ASN A 13 10.22 0.92 -9.06
CA ASN A 13 10.50 -0.48 -9.41
C ASN A 13 9.22 -1.19 -9.89
N ASP A 14 9.36 -2.44 -10.33
CA ASP A 14 8.26 -3.24 -10.88
C ASP A 14 7.08 -3.43 -9.90
N SER A 15 7.34 -3.49 -8.59
CA SER A 15 6.27 -3.55 -7.58
C SER A 15 5.42 -2.28 -7.57
N ILE A 16 6.04 -1.11 -7.82
CA ILE A 16 5.30 0.13 -8.00
C ILE A 16 4.52 0.11 -9.31
N HIS A 17 5.11 -0.40 -10.40
CA HIS A 17 4.41 -0.56 -11.67
C HIS A 17 3.07 -1.31 -11.50
N TYR A 18 3.07 -2.45 -10.79
CA TYR A 18 1.84 -3.20 -10.52
C TYR A 18 0.78 -2.40 -9.76
N LYS A 19 1.19 -1.50 -8.84
CA LYS A 19 0.25 -0.58 -8.16
C LYS A 19 -0.40 0.41 -9.14
N PHE A 20 0.25 0.72 -10.26
CA PHE A 20 -0.21 1.67 -11.27
C PHE A 20 -1.02 1.04 -12.40
N VAL A 21 -0.91 -0.28 -12.64
CA VAL A 21 -1.65 -1.02 -13.69
C VAL A 21 -3.17 -0.81 -13.65
N ARG A 22 -3.74 -0.55 -12.47
CA ARG A 22 -5.17 -0.29 -12.29
C ARG A 22 -5.63 1.10 -12.74
N TYR A 23 -4.71 2.01 -13.01
CA TYR A 23 -5.03 3.37 -13.46
C TYR A 23 -4.95 3.47 -14.99
N GLY A 24 -5.95 4.15 -15.56
CA GLY A 24 -5.98 4.56 -16.95
C GLY A 24 -5.44 5.98 -17.11
N LYS A 25 -5.67 6.58 -18.28
CA LYS A 25 -5.48 8.02 -18.47
C LYS A 25 -6.50 8.80 -17.64
N GLY A 26 -6.09 9.90 -17.03
CA GLY A 26 -6.95 10.77 -16.23
C GLY A 26 -6.33 11.19 -14.90
N GLU A 27 -7.15 11.79 -14.05
CA GLU A 27 -6.76 12.31 -12.74
C GLU A 27 -7.38 11.48 -11.61
N TYR A 28 -6.55 11.14 -10.62
CA TYR A 28 -6.95 10.31 -9.49
C TYR A 28 -6.44 10.91 -8.18
N GLU A 29 -7.31 11.63 -7.50
CA GLU A 29 -7.16 11.93 -6.08
C GLU A 29 -7.53 10.69 -5.28
N ARG A 30 -6.57 9.90 -4.81
CA ARG A 30 -6.86 8.69 -4.01
C ARG A 30 -5.89 8.44 -2.86
N LEU A 31 -4.73 9.08 -2.89
CA LEU A 31 -3.62 8.75 -2.01
C LEU A 31 -3.55 9.75 -0.87
N LEU A 32 -4.18 9.39 0.24
CA LEU A 32 -4.39 10.29 1.37
C LEU A 32 -3.61 9.80 2.60
N PHE A 33 -3.04 10.75 3.34
CA PHE A 33 -2.55 10.55 4.70
C PHE A 33 -3.09 11.63 5.63
N GLU A 34 -3.43 11.24 6.85
CA GLU A 34 -3.54 12.14 8.01
C GLU A 34 -2.57 11.64 9.06
N ILE A 35 -1.60 12.47 9.44
CA ILE A 35 -0.53 12.13 10.39
C ILE A 35 -0.62 13.02 11.62
N THR A 36 -0.56 12.39 12.80
CA THR A 36 -0.49 13.06 14.10
C THR A 36 0.64 12.46 14.92
N LYS A 37 1.49 13.30 15.52
CA LYS A 37 2.65 12.86 16.31
C LYS A 37 2.31 12.67 17.79
N SER A 38 3.00 11.74 18.42
CA SER A 38 3.17 11.63 19.86
C SER A 38 4.67 11.62 20.18
N LYS A 39 5.05 11.50 21.46
CA LYS A 39 6.46 11.54 21.89
C LYS A 39 7.33 10.45 21.24
N ASN A 40 6.86 9.19 21.24
CA ASN A 40 7.65 8.03 20.81
C ASN A 40 7.09 7.35 19.55
N ASN A 41 5.92 7.76 19.10
CA ASN A 41 5.22 7.15 17.97
C ASN A 41 4.44 8.21 17.21
N PHE A 42 3.93 7.86 16.05
CA PHE A 42 2.94 8.65 15.34
C PHE A 42 1.79 7.76 14.90
N ARG A 43 0.63 8.38 14.75
CA ARG A 43 -0.53 7.75 14.11
C ARG A 43 -0.66 8.27 12.69
N VAL A 44 -0.94 7.37 11.77
CA VAL A 44 -1.25 7.68 10.38
C VAL A 44 -2.55 6.98 9.97
N LYS A 45 -3.50 7.76 9.44
CA LYS A 45 -4.65 7.23 8.70
C LYS A 45 -4.36 7.36 7.22
N SER A 46 -4.75 6.38 6.42
CA SER A 46 -4.57 6.46 4.98
C SER A 46 -5.67 5.76 4.18
N SER A 47 -5.63 6.01 2.87
CA SER A 47 -6.38 5.24 1.90
C SER A 47 -5.86 3.80 1.75
N PHE A 48 -6.68 2.98 1.06
CA PHE A 48 -6.45 1.57 0.78
C PHE A 48 -5.11 1.31 0.07
N ASP A 49 -4.65 2.25 -0.75
CA ASP A 49 -3.49 2.10 -1.62
C ASP A 49 -2.18 1.82 -0.88
N PHE A 50 -2.12 2.18 0.41
CA PHE A 50 -0.97 2.01 1.28
C PHE A 50 -1.06 0.78 2.19
N ALA A 51 -2.10 -0.06 2.07
CA ALA A 51 -2.25 -1.24 2.91
C ALA A 51 -0.99 -2.13 2.89
N ASN A 52 -0.51 -2.48 1.70
CA ASN A 52 0.70 -3.29 1.54
C ASN A 52 1.98 -2.54 1.97
N ASP A 53 2.03 -1.20 1.85
CA ASP A 53 3.19 -0.41 2.28
C ASP A 53 3.36 -0.45 3.80
N PHE A 54 2.26 -0.42 4.57
CA PHE A 54 2.33 -0.64 6.01
C PHE A 54 2.81 -2.05 6.35
N ILE A 55 2.32 -3.06 5.64
CA ILE A 55 2.77 -4.45 5.85
C ILE A 55 4.27 -4.58 5.54
N LYS A 56 4.76 -3.95 4.46
CA LYS A 56 6.20 -3.87 4.14
C LYS A 56 6.99 -3.34 5.34
N ILE A 57 6.66 -2.12 5.77
CA ILE A 57 7.36 -1.43 6.87
C ILE A 57 7.36 -2.30 8.13
N ILE A 58 6.22 -2.88 8.51
CA ILE A 58 6.12 -3.71 9.71
C ILE A 58 6.94 -5.00 9.53
N SER A 59 6.81 -5.69 8.40
CA SER A 59 7.51 -6.95 8.13
C SER A 59 9.03 -6.82 8.10
N GLU A 60 9.54 -5.65 7.75
CA GLU A 60 10.98 -5.36 7.69
C GLU A 60 11.55 -4.99 9.06
N ASN A 61 10.72 -4.60 10.04
CA ASN A 61 11.19 -3.96 11.27
C ASN A 61 10.67 -4.57 12.58
N VAL A 62 9.58 -5.34 12.54
CA VAL A 62 9.07 -6.05 13.73
C VAL A 62 10.08 -7.11 14.18
N LYS A 63 10.31 -7.21 15.49
CA LYS A 63 11.34 -8.11 16.06
C LYS A 63 10.73 -9.22 16.92
N GLU A 64 9.49 -9.01 17.32
CA GLU A 64 8.70 -9.88 18.16
C GLU A 64 7.59 -10.57 17.37
N ASP A 65 7.02 -11.61 17.97
CA ASP A 65 5.80 -12.24 17.46
C ASP A 65 4.62 -11.27 17.59
N MET A 66 3.69 -11.33 16.63
CA MET A 66 2.58 -10.40 16.54
C MET A 66 1.26 -11.09 16.26
N ASP A 67 0.18 -10.49 16.75
CA ASP A 67 -1.17 -10.92 16.39
C ASP A 67 -1.53 -10.36 15.02
N VAL A 68 -1.97 -11.26 14.13
CA VAL A 68 -2.35 -10.93 12.76
C VAL A 68 -3.77 -11.40 12.48
N LYS A 69 -4.63 -10.46 12.07
CA LYS A 69 -6.01 -10.72 11.69
C LYS A 69 -6.33 -10.06 10.37
N GLY A 70 -7.04 -10.74 9.47
CA GLY A 70 -7.49 -10.11 8.22
C GLY A 70 -7.45 -11.06 7.05
N LYS A 71 -7.30 -10.52 5.84
CA LYS A 71 -7.43 -11.30 4.61
C LYS A 71 -6.26 -11.10 3.67
N ILE A 72 -5.80 -12.21 3.09
CA ILE A 72 -4.94 -12.22 1.91
C ILE A 72 -5.85 -12.57 0.72
N ILE A 73 -5.87 -11.72 -0.31
CA ILE A 73 -6.73 -11.92 -1.49
C ILE A 73 -5.86 -11.95 -2.74
N VAL A 74 -5.88 -13.08 -3.44
CA VAL A 74 -5.01 -13.41 -4.59
C VAL A 74 -5.86 -13.88 -5.77
N ASN A 75 -5.35 -13.74 -7.00
CA ASN A 75 -6.05 -14.13 -8.23
C ASN A 75 -5.72 -15.57 -8.72
N ARG A 76 -5.08 -16.37 -7.87
CA ARG A 76 -4.69 -17.76 -8.08
C ARG A 76 -4.87 -18.51 -6.77
N ASP A 77 -4.98 -19.83 -6.86
CA ASP A 77 -4.93 -20.67 -5.66
C ASP A 77 -3.55 -20.56 -4.99
N PHE A 78 -3.55 -20.49 -3.66
CA PHE A 78 -2.35 -20.27 -2.86
C PHE A 78 -2.43 -20.94 -1.48
N GLU A 79 -3.40 -21.85 -1.27
CA GLU A 79 -3.59 -22.53 0.01
C GLU A 79 -2.33 -23.32 0.42
N LYS A 80 -1.80 -24.14 -0.51
CA LYS A 80 -0.57 -24.90 -0.30
C LYS A 80 0.65 -24.02 0.00
N GLU A 81 0.74 -22.86 -0.66
CA GLU A 81 1.85 -21.92 -0.42
C GLU A 81 1.79 -21.31 0.99
N LEU A 82 0.60 -21.13 1.57
CA LEU A 82 0.47 -20.72 2.97
C LEU A 82 0.87 -21.84 3.93
N GLU A 83 0.46 -23.08 3.63
CA GLU A 83 0.85 -24.26 4.41
C GLU A 83 2.37 -24.44 4.43
N GLU A 84 3.05 -24.25 3.30
CA GLU A 84 4.53 -24.30 3.18
C GLU A 84 5.24 -23.24 4.03
N ILE A 85 4.64 -22.05 4.20
CA ILE A 85 5.13 -20.99 5.12
C ILE A 85 4.85 -21.38 6.59
N GLY A 86 4.02 -22.40 6.83
CA GLY A 86 3.54 -22.82 8.14
C GLY A 86 2.52 -21.85 8.72
N VAL A 87 1.64 -21.29 7.88
CA VAL A 87 0.58 -20.37 8.27
C VAL A 87 -0.77 -21.01 7.98
N GLU A 88 -1.50 -21.34 9.03
CA GLU A 88 -2.85 -21.88 8.92
C GLU A 88 -3.88 -20.75 8.78
N ALA A 89 -4.70 -20.83 7.73
CA ALA A 89 -5.80 -19.92 7.52
C ALA A 89 -7.01 -20.36 8.35
N SER A 90 -7.70 -19.42 9.00
CA SER A 90 -8.96 -19.70 9.71
C SER A 90 -10.11 -19.98 8.75
N SER A 91 -10.02 -19.49 7.51
CA SER A 91 -10.87 -19.93 6.40
C SER A 91 -10.21 -19.68 5.05
N PHE A 92 -10.53 -20.51 4.07
CA PHE A 92 -10.09 -20.34 2.68
C PHE A 92 -11.31 -20.40 1.74
N LYS A 93 -11.48 -19.39 0.88
CA LYS A 93 -12.67 -19.25 0.02
C LYS A 93 -12.30 -18.80 -1.38
N LYS A 94 -13.00 -19.35 -2.37
CA LYS A 94 -12.95 -18.90 -3.77
C LYS A 94 -14.23 -18.15 -4.15
N ARG A 95 -14.08 -16.97 -4.75
CA ARG A 95 -15.18 -16.19 -5.34
C ARG A 95 -14.76 -15.66 -6.72
N GLY A 96 -15.30 -16.26 -7.77
CA GLY A 96 -14.88 -15.93 -9.14
C GLY A 96 -13.41 -16.28 -9.38
N LYS A 97 -12.62 -15.29 -9.81
CA LYS A 97 -11.16 -15.42 -10.00
C LYS A 97 -10.34 -15.09 -8.74
N LEU A 98 -10.98 -14.78 -7.62
CA LEU A 98 -10.30 -14.41 -6.38
C LEU A 98 -10.35 -15.55 -5.36
N TYR A 99 -9.19 -15.82 -4.77
CA TYR A 99 -8.97 -16.71 -3.64
C TYR A 99 -8.70 -15.85 -2.42
N THR A 100 -9.29 -16.19 -1.28
CA THR A 100 -9.20 -15.42 -0.05
C THR A 100 -8.88 -16.35 1.11
N ALA A 101 -7.73 -16.11 1.74
CA ALA A 101 -7.37 -16.70 3.02
C ALA A 101 -7.67 -15.68 4.13
N GLU A 102 -8.39 -16.11 5.16
CA GLU A 102 -8.59 -15.33 6.38
C GLU A 102 -7.59 -15.79 7.43
N LEU A 103 -6.89 -14.84 8.05
CA LEU A 103 -5.93 -15.08 9.11
C LEU A 103 -6.52 -14.58 10.43
N ASN A 104 -6.30 -15.33 11.49
CA ASN A 104 -6.55 -14.95 12.88
C ASN A 104 -5.58 -15.75 13.75
N THR A 105 -4.31 -15.36 13.74
CA THR A 105 -3.21 -16.15 14.30
C THR A 105 -2.08 -15.25 14.79
N THR A 106 -1.12 -15.83 15.50
CA THR A 106 0.14 -15.18 15.87
C THR A 106 1.21 -15.58 14.86
N LEU A 107 1.91 -14.59 14.31
CA LEU A 107 2.99 -14.81 13.35
C LEU A 107 4.33 -14.38 13.94
N THR A 108 5.39 -15.07 13.52
CA THR A 108 6.77 -14.61 13.76
C THR A 108 7.19 -13.59 12.71
N PRO A 109 8.20 -12.73 12.96
CA PRO A 109 8.72 -11.78 11.99
C PRO A 109 9.07 -12.43 10.63
N LYS A 110 9.68 -13.63 10.69
CA LYS A 110 10.06 -14.40 9.50
C LYS A 110 8.84 -14.74 8.63
N LYS A 111 7.75 -15.25 9.24
CA LYS A 111 6.54 -15.63 8.51
C LYS A 111 5.85 -14.44 7.86
N LEU A 112 5.78 -13.30 8.56
CA LEU A 112 5.20 -12.08 7.96
C LEU A 112 6.02 -11.56 6.78
N LYS A 113 7.35 -11.62 6.89
CA LYS A 113 8.24 -11.25 5.79
C LYS A 113 8.07 -12.17 4.58
N GLU A 114 7.89 -13.48 4.79
CA GLU A 114 7.60 -14.44 3.72
C GLU A 114 6.23 -14.19 3.08
N ILE A 115 5.18 -13.93 3.88
CA ILE A 115 3.86 -13.53 3.38
C ILE A 115 3.98 -12.27 2.52
N TYR A 116 4.65 -11.23 3.01
CA TYR A 116 4.82 -9.99 2.27
C TYR A 116 5.57 -10.26 0.95
N SER A 117 6.70 -10.97 0.99
CA SER A 117 7.50 -11.28 -0.19
C SER A 117 6.71 -12.01 -1.29
N LYS A 118 5.91 -13.02 -0.91
CA LYS A 118 5.13 -13.83 -1.88
C LYS A 118 3.89 -13.12 -2.41
N TYR A 119 3.32 -12.18 -1.66
CA TYR A 119 1.98 -11.65 -1.94
C TYR A 119 1.92 -10.10 -1.99
N ASN A 120 3.06 -9.41 -2.08
CA ASN A 120 3.14 -7.93 -2.13
C ASN A 120 2.46 -7.29 -3.35
N GLU A 121 2.25 -8.04 -4.43
CA GLU A 121 1.50 -7.64 -5.64
C GLU A 121 -0.02 -7.88 -5.52
N HIS A 122 -0.45 -8.53 -4.45
CA HIS A 122 -1.85 -8.88 -4.18
C HIS A 122 -2.43 -8.04 -3.05
N PHE A 123 -3.65 -8.31 -2.60
CA PHE A 123 -4.28 -7.48 -1.56
C PHE A 123 -4.02 -8.06 -0.17
N LEU A 124 -3.21 -7.35 0.63
CA LEU A 124 -2.94 -7.67 2.02
C LEU A 124 -3.80 -6.78 2.93
N LEU A 125 -5.00 -7.27 3.26
CA LEU A 125 -5.92 -6.61 4.19
C LEU A 125 -5.69 -7.12 5.62
N LEU A 126 -4.45 -7.02 6.09
CA LEU A 126 -4.03 -7.52 7.39
C LEU A 126 -3.98 -6.40 8.43
N SER A 127 -4.60 -6.65 9.57
CA SER A 127 -4.43 -5.89 10.80
C SER A 127 -3.38 -6.59 11.66
N ILE A 128 -2.42 -5.83 12.16
CA ILE A 128 -1.28 -6.32 12.94
C ILE A 128 -1.29 -5.61 14.29
N ASN A 129 -1.01 -6.36 15.35
CA ASN A 129 -0.80 -5.81 16.68
C ASN A 129 0.43 -6.45 17.32
N SER A 130 1.44 -5.64 17.55
CA SER A 130 2.65 -5.96 18.31
C SER A 130 2.89 -4.86 19.36
N ASN A 131 4.05 -4.87 20.04
CA ASN A 131 4.37 -3.84 21.03
C ASN A 131 4.58 -2.48 20.38
N ASP A 132 5.39 -2.44 19.31
CA ASP A 132 5.80 -1.20 18.65
C ASP A 132 4.93 -0.87 17.43
N PHE A 133 4.28 -1.87 16.84
CA PHE A 133 3.51 -1.72 15.61
C PHE A 133 2.05 -2.04 15.82
N LYS A 134 1.18 -1.13 15.38
CA LYS A 134 -0.25 -1.38 15.30
C LYS A 134 -0.76 -0.96 13.94
N LEU A 135 -1.42 -1.86 13.22
CA LEU A 135 -2.08 -1.59 11.96
C LEU A 135 -3.49 -2.15 12.01
N LYS A 136 -4.46 -1.33 11.63
CA LYS A 136 -5.82 -1.76 11.36
C LYS A 136 -6.16 -1.46 9.90
N THR A 137 -6.64 -2.46 9.18
CA THR A 137 -7.16 -2.33 7.82
C THR A 137 -8.64 -2.68 7.79
N LYS A 138 -9.42 -2.06 6.90
CA LYS A 138 -10.79 -2.53 6.64
C LYS A 138 -10.77 -3.95 6.05
N GLY A 139 -11.73 -4.78 6.43
CA GLY A 139 -11.79 -6.21 6.08
C GLY A 139 -12.36 -6.55 4.70
N ALA A 140 -12.56 -5.53 3.84
CA ALA A 140 -13.09 -5.69 2.49
C ALA A 140 -12.46 -4.69 1.54
N LEU A 141 -12.28 -5.10 0.29
CA LEU A 141 -11.81 -4.22 -0.79
C LEU A 141 -12.77 -3.05 -0.99
N PRO A 142 -12.26 -1.84 -1.29
CA PRO A 142 -13.12 -0.72 -1.66
C PRO A 142 -13.90 -1.05 -2.93
N LYS A 143 -15.15 -0.57 -3.02
CA LYS A 143 -15.95 -0.72 -4.24
C LYS A 143 -15.33 0.13 -5.36
N PRO A 144 -15.19 -0.40 -6.59
CA PRO A 144 -14.78 0.39 -7.74
C PRO A 144 -15.68 1.63 -7.90
N GLY A 145 -15.08 2.80 -8.11
CA GLY A 145 -15.80 4.07 -8.23
C GLY A 145 -16.44 4.61 -6.94
N GLY A 146 -16.29 3.91 -5.81
CA GLY A 146 -16.78 4.39 -4.52
C GLY A 146 -15.96 5.55 -3.97
N LYS A 147 -16.54 6.26 -2.98
CA LYS A 147 -15.84 7.30 -2.21
C LYS A 147 -14.58 6.71 -1.59
N ILE A 148 -13.46 7.43 -1.70
CA ILE A 148 -12.21 7.04 -1.05
C ILE A 148 -12.40 7.12 0.46
N ALA A 149 -12.10 6.02 1.13
CA ALA A 149 -12.00 6.01 2.58
C ALA A 149 -10.61 6.51 2.98
N ASP A 150 -10.56 7.71 3.56
CA ASP A 150 -9.36 8.32 4.17
C ASP A 150 -8.85 7.58 5.42
N ASN A 151 -9.68 6.70 5.98
CA ASN A 151 -9.39 5.88 7.16
C ASN A 151 -9.44 4.38 6.86
N PHE A 152 -9.09 3.97 5.64
CA PHE A 152 -9.03 2.55 5.29
C PHE A 152 -7.96 1.83 6.11
N CYS A 153 -6.78 2.43 6.22
CA CYS A 153 -5.71 2.01 7.10
C CYS A 153 -5.62 3.00 8.28
N ASN A 154 -5.35 2.47 9.46
CA ASN A 154 -5.02 3.25 10.65
C ASN A 154 -3.85 2.55 11.34
N ALA A 155 -2.68 3.18 11.29
CA ALA A 155 -1.47 2.64 11.87
C ALA A 155 -0.94 3.54 12.98
N THR A 156 -0.38 2.93 14.02
CA THR A 156 0.53 3.55 14.97
C THR A 156 1.89 2.91 14.76
N LEU A 157 2.90 3.74 14.46
CA LEU A 157 4.26 3.30 14.14
C LEU A 157 5.28 4.05 15.01
N PRO A 158 6.47 3.47 15.25
CA PRO A 158 7.58 4.16 15.91
C PRO A 158 8.00 5.45 15.19
N ILE A 159 8.44 6.46 15.95
CA ILE A 159 8.65 7.82 15.42
C ILE A 159 9.72 7.90 14.32
N GLU A 160 10.70 6.99 14.33
CA GLU A 160 11.75 6.90 13.32
C GLU A 160 11.22 6.65 11.90
N PHE A 161 10.03 6.05 11.75
CA PHE A 161 9.41 5.80 10.44
C PHE A 161 8.62 6.99 9.90
N ILE A 162 8.56 8.12 10.59
CA ILE A 162 7.76 9.27 10.15
C ILE A 162 8.23 9.82 8.79
N ASN A 163 9.54 9.72 8.53
CA ASN A 163 10.17 10.12 7.27
C ASN A 163 9.81 9.20 6.10
N GLU A 164 9.06 8.12 6.31
CA GLU A 164 8.48 7.32 5.23
C GLU A 164 7.30 8.02 4.55
N PHE A 165 6.64 8.92 5.29
CA PHE A 165 5.42 9.59 4.85
C PHE A 165 5.61 11.11 4.73
N ALA A 166 6.46 11.70 5.56
CA ALA A 166 6.67 13.13 5.69
C ALA A 166 8.14 13.54 5.49
N TRP A 167 8.86 12.88 4.57
CA TRP A 167 10.30 13.13 4.31
C TRP A 167 10.63 14.58 3.95
N ASP A 168 9.64 15.31 3.45
CA ASP A 168 9.74 16.66 2.93
C ASP A 168 9.07 17.70 3.85
N VAL A 169 8.77 17.33 5.09
CA VAL A 169 8.18 18.20 6.12
C VAL A 169 9.02 18.11 7.41
N LYS A 170 9.58 19.23 7.85
CA LYS A 170 10.47 19.28 9.02
C LYS A 170 9.70 19.20 10.35
N GLU A 171 8.72 20.09 10.53
CA GLU A 171 7.95 20.22 11.78
C GLU A 171 6.47 20.34 11.49
N PHE A 172 5.64 19.69 12.32
CA PHE A 172 4.18 19.73 12.25
C PHE A 172 3.56 19.11 13.49
N THR A 173 2.37 19.59 13.88
CA THR A 173 1.52 18.92 14.88
C THR A 173 0.55 17.96 14.19
N LYS A 174 -0.12 18.46 13.15
CA LYS A 174 -0.99 17.70 12.27
C LYS A 174 -0.56 17.93 10.83
N LEU A 175 -0.45 16.84 10.07
CA LEU A 175 -0.10 16.88 8.66
C LEU A 175 -1.14 16.10 7.87
N ASN A 176 -1.85 16.78 6.97
CA ASN A 176 -2.67 16.13 5.96
C ASN A 176 -1.90 16.11 4.64
N ILE A 177 -1.89 14.98 3.97
CA ILE A 177 -1.21 14.82 2.69
C ILE A 177 -2.21 14.22 1.71
N LYS A 178 -2.31 14.85 0.53
CA LYS A 178 -3.10 14.35 -0.58
C LYS A 178 -2.22 14.26 -1.81
N HIS A 179 -2.26 13.13 -2.50
CA HIS A 179 -1.64 13.01 -3.81
C HIS A 179 -2.68 12.82 -4.89
N ILE A 180 -2.51 13.58 -5.96
CA ILE A 180 -3.29 13.50 -7.19
C ILE A 180 -2.37 12.90 -8.25
N LEU A 181 -2.73 11.70 -8.73
CA LEU A 181 -2.06 11.06 -9.85
C LEU A 181 -2.67 11.59 -11.16
N LYS A 182 -1.88 12.24 -12.00
CA LYS A 182 -2.27 12.73 -13.32
C LYS A 182 -1.57 11.89 -14.39
N ILE A 183 -2.27 10.91 -14.95
CA ILE A 183 -1.72 10.02 -15.98
C ILE A 183 -2.10 10.58 -17.35
N SER A 184 -1.11 11.05 -18.09
CA SER A 184 -1.27 11.61 -19.44
C SER A 184 -1.17 10.52 -20.51
N GLU A 185 -0.32 9.52 -20.29
CA GLU A 185 0.02 8.54 -21.32
C GLU A 185 0.17 7.13 -20.74
N ILE A 186 -0.17 6.13 -21.57
CA ILE A 186 0.16 4.72 -21.32
C ILE A 186 1.02 4.29 -22.50
N ILE A 187 2.30 4.06 -22.22
CA ILE A 187 3.30 3.63 -23.20
C ILE A 187 3.18 2.11 -23.35
N ILE A 188 2.66 1.67 -24.49
CA ILE A 188 2.47 0.26 -24.80
C ILE A 188 3.62 -0.18 -25.72
N PRO A 189 4.40 -1.21 -25.36
CA PRO A 189 5.39 -1.82 -26.26
C PRO A 189 4.75 -2.22 -27.59
N GLU A 190 5.46 -2.03 -28.70
CA GLU A 190 4.91 -2.17 -30.05
C GLU A 190 4.43 -3.60 -30.33
N GLU A 191 5.16 -4.58 -29.81
CA GLU A 191 4.86 -6.01 -29.84
C GLU A 191 3.56 -6.38 -29.12
N LEU A 192 3.07 -5.53 -28.21
CA LEU A 192 1.84 -5.75 -27.44
C LEU A 192 0.63 -5.02 -27.99
N LYS A 193 0.77 -4.19 -29.04
CA LYS A 193 -0.35 -3.41 -29.61
C LYS A 193 -1.55 -4.29 -30.00
N ASN A 194 -1.30 -5.51 -30.46
CA ASN A 194 -2.34 -6.47 -30.85
C ASN A 194 -2.81 -7.40 -29.72
N ASN A 195 -2.29 -7.23 -28.49
CA ASN A 195 -2.70 -7.99 -27.31
C ASN A 195 -3.16 -7.05 -26.18
N PRO A 196 -4.43 -6.61 -26.19
CA PRO A 196 -4.94 -5.63 -25.22
C PRO A 196 -4.80 -6.05 -23.76
N ALA A 197 -4.91 -7.36 -23.48
CA ALA A 197 -4.80 -7.90 -22.13
C ALA A 197 -3.38 -7.74 -21.58
N LYS A 198 -2.36 -8.10 -22.37
CA LYS A 198 -0.95 -7.91 -22.01
C LYS A 198 -0.54 -6.44 -22.01
N ALA A 199 -0.96 -5.69 -23.03
CA ALA A 199 -0.70 -4.24 -23.13
C ALA A 199 -1.17 -3.46 -21.89
N ARG A 200 -2.30 -3.87 -21.31
CA ARG A 200 -2.80 -3.27 -20.07
C ARG A 200 -1.87 -3.52 -18.88
N ILE A 201 -1.33 -4.74 -18.77
CA ILE A 201 -0.49 -5.17 -17.66
C ILE A 201 0.90 -4.56 -17.82
N GLU A 202 1.51 -4.67 -18.99
CA GLU A 202 2.93 -4.31 -19.21
C GLU A 202 3.14 -2.85 -19.65
N GLY A 203 2.07 -2.13 -20.03
CA GLY A 203 2.18 -0.74 -20.47
C GLY A 203 2.62 0.20 -19.34
N LYS A 204 3.62 1.05 -19.55
CA LYS A 204 4.07 2.01 -18.54
C LYS A 204 3.14 3.22 -18.47
N ARG A 205 2.80 3.66 -17.27
CA ARG A 205 2.03 4.88 -17.02
C ARG A 205 3.00 6.04 -16.92
N LYS A 206 2.81 7.03 -17.77
CA LYS A 206 3.56 8.28 -17.76
C LYS A 206 2.66 9.43 -17.34
N GLY A 207 3.16 10.28 -16.47
CA GLY A 207 2.37 11.35 -15.89
C GLY A 207 3.09 12.12 -14.80
N LYS A 208 2.29 12.74 -13.92
CA LYS A 208 2.74 13.58 -12.81
C LYS A 208 2.00 13.24 -11.53
N ILE A 209 2.71 13.29 -10.40
CA ILE A 209 2.11 13.25 -9.06
C ILE A 209 2.14 14.66 -8.49
N GLU A 210 0.97 15.23 -8.21
CA GLU A 210 0.84 16.46 -7.41
C GLU A 210 0.66 16.05 -5.94
N ARG A 211 1.61 16.43 -5.09
CA ARG A 211 1.59 16.23 -3.63
C ARG A 211 1.19 17.55 -2.97
N ILE A 212 0.03 17.53 -2.33
CA ILE A 212 -0.53 18.66 -1.58
C ILE A 212 -0.35 18.35 -0.09
N LEU A 213 0.34 19.24 0.60
CA LEU A 213 0.62 19.19 2.02
C LEU A 213 -0.21 20.26 2.72
N ASP A 214 -0.96 19.89 3.74
CA ASP A 214 -1.57 20.84 4.68
C ASP A 214 -0.89 20.64 6.04
N ILE A 215 0.00 21.58 6.35
CA ILE A 215 0.86 21.60 7.53
C ILE A 215 0.27 22.60 8.52
N ASP A 216 -0.39 22.09 9.57
CA ASP A 216 -1.02 22.92 10.60
C ASP A 216 -1.94 24.04 10.02
N GLY A 217 -2.63 23.75 8.92
CA GLY A 217 -3.56 24.67 8.23
C GLY A 217 -2.94 25.46 7.08
N LYS A 218 -1.64 25.30 6.79
CA LYS A 218 -0.95 25.97 5.67
C LYS A 218 -0.72 24.99 4.53
N GLU A 219 -1.19 25.34 3.34
CA GLU A 219 -1.07 24.51 2.16
C GLU A 219 0.25 24.75 1.40
N GLU A 220 0.96 23.67 1.06
CA GLU A 220 2.10 23.64 0.16
C GLU A 220 1.88 22.60 -0.95
N LYS A 221 2.41 22.85 -2.15
CA LYS A 221 2.29 21.95 -3.29
C LYS A 221 3.65 21.61 -3.89
N LYS A 222 3.82 20.34 -4.23
CA LYS A 222 5.01 19.82 -4.92
C LYS A 222 4.57 18.88 -6.03
N GLU A 223 5.38 18.79 -7.07
CA GLU A 223 5.09 17.95 -8.22
C GLU A 223 6.31 17.13 -8.62
N VAL A 224 6.08 15.93 -9.14
CA VAL A 224 7.13 15.10 -9.74
C VAL A 224 6.56 14.36 -10.95
N ASP A 225 7.33 14.34 -12.03
CA ASP A 225 7.01 13.54 -13.22
C ASP A 225 7.44 12.09 -13.02
N PHE A 226 6.71 11.15 -13.61
CA PHE A 226 7.00 9.73 -13.51
C PHE A 226 6.74 8.99 -14.83
N GLU A 227 7.45 7.89 -15.01
CA GLU A 227 7.18 6.86 -16.01
C GLU A 227 7.38 5.49 -15.34
N ILE A 228 6.27 4.79 -15.07
CA ILE A 228 6.26 3.55 -14.27
C ILE A 228 5.36 2.51 -14.93
#